data_AF-A0A024S1F8-F1
#
_entry.id   AF-A0A024S1F8-F1
#
_cell.length_a   1.000
_cell.length_b   1.000
_cell.length_c   1.000
_cell.angle_alpha   90.00
_cell.angle_beta   90.00
_cell.angle_gamma   90.00
#
_symmetry.space_group_name_H-M   'P 1'
#
loop_
_entity.id
_entity.type
_entity.pdbx_description
1 polymer ?
#
loop_
_entity_poly.entity_id
_entity_poly.type
_entity_poly.pdbx_seq_one_letter_code
_entity_poly.pdbx_strand_id
1 'polypeptide(L)'
;MSTTLCQSTLQALQHIDKLRGYVNYDSWRLLIMANARALKLASHLDGSAQRSSLRPRAKEAHATAEACARVLILGSIAPDLLLVLLERGLQDNTSAADLMMWLHATASPREATEEAHNDLAKLMRIDRKDFPSMEAYTKESLNLWARISDCWPNSAMVIAAMSILEGMRPYNENAYLGWKHFVIEKKGMFSQQNLLDLAVALRDRQEDQHTSSSVHVMDMISEEEEKSDGSQSTTEG
;
A
#
# COMPACT_ATOMS: atom_id res chain seq x y z
N MET A 1 -32.94 -7.88 -19.65
CA MET A 1 -32.61 -6.70 -18.83
C MET A 1 -31.24 -6.81 -18.15
N SER A 2 -30.79 -7.99 -17.69
CA SER A 2 -29.48 -8.17 -17.03
C SER A 2 -28.28 -7.94 -17.98
N THR A 3 -28.27 -8.52 -19.18
CA THR A 3 -27.16 -8.39 -20.15
C THR A 3 -26.94 -6.96 -20.65
N THR A 4 -28.03 -6.21 -20.85
CA THR A 4 -28.01 -4.80 -21.24
C THR A 4 -27.37 -3.89 -20.18
N LEU A 5 -27.62 -4.15 -18.89
CA LEU A 5 -27.02 -3.35 -17.82
C LEU A 5 -25.51 -3.56 -17.77
N CYS A 6 -25.05 -4.81 -17.82
CA CYS A 6 -23.61 -5.13 -17.86
C CYS A 6 -22.92 -4.47 -19.06
N GLN A 7 -23.53 -4.52 -20.25
CA GLN A 7 -22.96 -3.90 -21.45
C GLN A 7 -22.87 -2.37 -21.32
N SER A 8 -23.92 -1.71 -20.83
CA SER A 8 -23.89 -0.26 -20.59
C SER A 8 -22.88 0.12 -19.51
N THR A 9 -22.69 -0.71 -18.48
CA THR A 9 -21.61 -0.52 -17.49
C THR A 9 -20.23 -0.56 -18.16
N LEU A 10 -19.96 -1.53 -19.02
CA LEU A 10 -18.69 -1.63 -19.74
C LEU A 10 -18.46 -0.44 -20.68
N GLN A 11 -19.51 0.06 -21.34
CA GLN A 11 -19.43 1.27 -22.16
C GLN A 11 -19.11 2.51 -21.33
N ALA A 12 -19.75 2.68 -20.17
CA ALA A 12 -19.47 3.80 -19.26
C ALA A 12 -17.99 3.84 -18.84
N LEU A 13 -17.38 2.67 -18.60
CA LEU A 13 -15.96 2.57 -18.25
C LEU A 13 -15.00 3.12 -19.33
N GLN A 14 -15.42 3.17 -20.58
CA GLN A 14 -14.61 3.75 -21.67
C GLN A 14 -14.50 5.28 -21.56
N HIS A 15 -15.39 5.92 -20.80
CA HIS A 15 -15.48 7.37 -20.64
C HIS A 15 -15.07 7.85 -19.24
N ILE A 16 -14.65 6.94 -18.36
CA ILE A 16 -14.21 7.27 -17.01
C ILE A 16 -12.68 7.21 -16.98
N ASP A 17 -12.05 8.36 -16.77
CA ASP A 17 -10.61 8.41 -16.49
C ASP A 17 -10.29 7.57 -15.26
N LYS A 18 -9.25 6.74 -15.34
CA LYS A 18 -8.89 5.82 -14.26
C LYS A 18 -8.50 6.60 -13.00
N LEU A 19 -9.00 6.18 -11.84
CA LEU A 19 -8.51 6.66 -10.55
C LEU A 19 -7.03 6.29 -10.40
N ARG A 20 -6.16 7.27 -10.14
CA ARG A 20 -4.72 7.08 -9.93
C ARG A 20 -4.28 7.39 -8.51
N GLY A 21 -5.18 7.95 -7.70
CA GLY A 21 -4.92 8.32 -6.30
C GLY A 21 -5.50 9.70 -5.99
N TYR A 22 -4.93 10.37 -5.00
CA TYR A 22 -5.42 11.66 -4.50
C TYR A 22 -5.53 12.75 -5.55
N VAL A 23 -4.64 12.74 -6.55
CA VAL A 23 -4.56 13.77 -7.59
C VAL A 23 -5.85 13.91 -8.39
N ASN A 24 -6.58 12.80 -8.59
CA ASN A 24 -7.82 12.80 -9.37
C ASN A 24 -9.01 12.16 -8.65
N TYR A 25 -8.94 11.98 -7.32
CA TYR A 25 -10.00 11.32 -6.57
C TYR A 25 -11.34 12.04 -6.67
N ASP A 26 -11.38 13.35 -6.45
CA ASP A 26 -12.64 14.10 -6.46
C ASP A 26 -13.31 14.14 -7.84
N SER A 27 -12.52 14.37 -8.89
CA SER A 27 -13.02 14.35 -10.27
C SER A 27 -13.49 12.95 -10.68
N TRP A 28 -12.72 11.91 -10.35
CA TRP A 28 -13.11 10.51 -10.56
C TRP A 28 -14.41 10.17 -9.83
N ARG A 29 -14.54 10.55 -8.55
CA ARG A 29 -15.73 10.28 -7.73
C ARG A 29 -16.98 10.89 -8.34
N LEU A 30 -16.89 12.13 -8.81
CA LEU A 30 -18.00 12.81 -9.49
C LEU A 30 -18.39 12.08 -10.79
N LEU A 31 -17.41 11.67 -11.60
CA LEU A 31 -17.63 10.93 -12.84
C LEU A 31 -18.27 9.56 -12.60
N ILE A 32 -17.77 8.81 -11.61
CA ILE A 32 -18.34 7.52 -11.20
C ILE A 32 -19.78 7.67 -10.74
N MET A 33 -20.07 8.65 -9.88
CA MET A 33 -21.44 8.88 -9.40
C MET A 33 -22.39 9.34 -10.51
N ALA A 34 -21.91 10.15 -11.47
CA ALA A 34 -22.70 10.55 -12.63
C ALA A 34 -23.08 9.35 -13.52
N ASN A 35 -22.10 8.49 -13.84
CA ASN A 35 -22.33 7.28 -14.62
C ASN A 35 -23.22 6.28 -13.87
N ALA A 36 -23.00 6.10 -12.56
CA ALA A 36 -23.84 5.25 -11.74
C ALA A 36 -25.29 5.74 -11.70
N ARG A 37 -25.55 7.06 -11.68
CA ARG A 37 -26.92 7.60 -11.80
C ARG A 37 -27.54 7.28 -13.15
N ALA A 38 -26.82 7.48 -14.24
CA ALA A 38 -27.31 7.15 -15.58
C ALA A 38 -27.68 5.66 -15.73
N LEU A 39 -26.91 4.79 -15.07
CA LEU A 39 -27.12 3.33 -15.05
C LEU A 39 -28.10 2.85 -13.97
N LYS A 40 -28.66 3.75 -13.15
CA LYS A 40 -29.50 3.44 -11.98
C LYS A 40 -28.81 2.54 -10.93
N LEU A 41 -27.51 2.69 -10.78
CA LEU A 41 -26.64 1.99 -9.82
C LEU A 41 -26.25 2.85 -8.60
N ALA A 42 -26.53 4.16 -8.62
CA ALA A 42 -26.06 5.10 -7.59
C ALA A 42 -26.40 4.67 -6.15
N SER A 43 -27.60 4.10 -5.93
CA SER A 43 -28.02 3.62 -4.61
C SER A 43 -27.18 2.44 -4.08
N HIS A 44 -26.52 1.69 -4.97
CA HIS A 44 -25.60 0.62 -4.57
C HIS A 44 -24.23 1.19 -4.17
N LEU A 45 -23.82 2.31 -4.76
CA LEU A 45 -22.55 2.98 -4.46
C LEU A 45 -22.60 3.76 -3.15
N ASP A 46 -23.75 4.34 -2.82
CA ASP A 46 -23.96 5.08 -1.56
C ASP A 46 -24.52 4.20 -0.42
N GLY A 47 -24.80 2.92 -0.68
CA GLY A 47 -25.30 1.95 0.30
C GLY A 47 -26.80 2.07 0.63
N SER A 48 -27.54 2.97 -0.03
CA SER A 48 -28.99 3.14 0.21
C SER A 48 -29.88 2.11 -0.49
N ALA A 49 -29.30 1.23 -1.31
CA ALA A 49 -30.04 0.20 -2.05
C ALA A 49 -30.76 -0.77 -1.11
N GLN A 50 -32.10 -0.79 -1.17
CA GLN A 50 -32.91 -1.71 -0.39
C GLN A 50 -32.89 -3.13 -0.97
N ARG A 51 -32.52 -4.11 -0.14
CA ARG A 51 -32.69 -5.54 -0.49
C ARG A 51 -34.16 -5.94 -0.36
N SER A 52 -34.80 -6.25 -1.47
CA SER A 52 -36.14 -6.85 -1.45
C SER A 52 -36.08 -8.32 -1.02
N SER A 53 -36.72 -8.68 0.10
CA SER A 53 -36.69 -10.03 0.66
C SER A 53 -37.73 -10.98 0.05
N LEU A 54 -38.77 -10.44 -0.60
CA LEU A 54 -40.02 -11.17 -0.88
C LEU A 54 -40.14 -11.78 -2.29
N ARG A 55 -39.38 -11.29 -3.28
CA ARG A 55 -39.52 -11.75 -4.69
C ARG A 55 -38.19 -12.25 -5.27
N PRO A 56 -38.10 -13.51 -5.76
CA PRO A 56 -36.87 -14.06 -6.36
C PRO A 56 -36.27 -13.17 -7.47
N ARG A 57 -37.11 -12.72 -8.41
CA ARG A 57 -36.67 -11.80 -9.49
C ARG A 57 -36.09 -10.47 -8.97
N ALA A 58 -36.61 -9.96 -7.85
CA ALA A 58 -36.09 -8.73 -7.26
C ALA A 58 -34.72 -8.95 -6.59
N LYS A 59 -34.49 -10.15 -6.01
CA LYS A 59 -33.17 -10.54 -5.48
C LYS A 59 -32.14 -10.67 -6.60
N GLU A 60 -32.50 -11.32 -7.70
CA GLU A 60 -31.62 -11.45 -8.88
C GLU A 60 -31.29 -10.09 -9.50
N ALA A 61 -32.27 -9.21 -9.64
CA ALA A 61 -32.06 -7.86 -10.14
C ALA A 61 -31.12 -7.05 -9.22
N HIS A 62 -31.33 -7.14 -7.91
CA HIS A 62 -30.45 -6.49 -6.92
C HIS A 62 -29.02 -7.04 -6.98
N ALA A 63 -28.84 -8.36 -7.04
CA ALA A 63 -27.53 -8.99 -7.15
C ALA A 63 -26.82 -8.60 -8.47
N THR A 64 -27.57 -8.51 -9.57
CA THR A 64 -27.03 -8.05 -10.86
C THR A 64 -26.60 -6.59 -10.79
N ALA A 65 -27.41 -5.71 -10.21
CA ALA A 65 -27.09 -4.31 -10.03
C ALA A 65 -25.87 -4.11 -9.12
N GLU A 66 -25.79 -4.86 -8.02
CA GLU A 66 -24.63 -4.90 -7.13
C GLU A 66 -23.36 -5.30 -7.88
N ALA A 67 -23.40 -6.39 -8.65
CA ALA A 67 -22.27 -6.84 -9.46
C ALA A 67 -21.86 -5.78 -10.51
N CYS A 68 -22.82 -5.16 -11.19
CA CYS A 68 -22.54 -4.10 -12.15
C CYS A 68 -21.94 -2.86 -11.49
N ALA A 69 -22.40 -2.49 -10.30
CA ALA A 69 -21.83 -1.39 -9.51
C ALA A 69 -20.38 -1.67 -9.12
N ARG A 70 -20.09 -2.90 -8.66
CA ARG A 70 -18.72 -3.33 -8.35
C ARG A 70 -17.82 -3.30 -9.59
N VAL A 71 -18.30 -3.77 -10.74
CA VAL A 71 -17.57 -3.71 -12.02
C VAL A 71 -17.32 -2.26 -12.44
N LEU A 72 -18.30 -1.37 -12.25
CA LEU A 72 -18.11 0.05 -12.55
C LEU A 72 -16.99 0.67 -11.69
N ILE A 73 -16.93 0.33 -10.41
CA ILE A 73 -15.88 0.82 -9.49
C ILE A 73 -14.53 0.21 -9.86
N LEU A 74 -14.38 -1.12 -9.79
CA LEU A 74 -13.11 -1.82 -10.01
C LEU A 74 -12.60 -1.64 -11.45
N GLY A 75 -13.50 -1.56 -12.41
CA GLY A 75 -13.18 -1.28 -13.80
C GLY A 75 -12.73 0.17 -14.03
N SER A 76 -12.88 1.07 -13.06
CA SER A 76 -12.51 2.49 -13.19
C SER A 76 -11.27 2.89 -12.38
N ILE A 77 -10.61 1.94 -11.71
CA ILE A 77 -9.36 2.21 -10.97
C ILE A 77 -8.14 1.80 -11.79
N ALA A 78 -7.00 2.44 -11.52
CA ALA A 78 -5.71 2.02 -12.07
C ALA A 78 -5.26 0.68 -11.45
N PRO A 79 -4.49 -0.15 -12.20
CA PRO A 79 -4.00 -1.43 -11.71
C PRO A 79 -3.23 -1.35 -10.38
N ASP A 80 -2.41 -0.31 -10.20
CA ASP A 80 -1.59 -0.15 -8.99
C ASP A 80 -2.44 0.06 -7.74
N LEU A 81 -3.57 0.75 -7.86
CA LEU A 81 -4.53 0.94 -6.77
C LEU A 81 -5.24 -0.36 -6.40
N LEU A 82 -5.49 -1.23 -7.38
CA LEU A 82 -6.08 -2.54 -7.11
C LEU A 82 -5.14 -3.39 -6.25
N LEU A 83 -3.83 -3.37 -6.53
CA LEU A 83 -2.83 -4.07 -5.72
C LEU A 83 -2.86 -3.58 -4.27
N VAL A 84 -2.87 -2.27 -4.06
CA VAL A 84 -2.95 -1.67 -2.71
C VAL A 84 -4.23 -2.09 -1.97
N LEU A 85 -5.38 -2.14 -2.66
CA LEU A 85 -6.63 -2.60 -2.05
C LEU A 85 -6.58 -4.08 -1.67
N LEU A 86 -5.97 -4.92 -2.50
CA LEU A 86 -5.78 -6.35 -2.21
C LEU A 86 -4.85 -6.56 -1.02
N GLU A 87 -3.73 -5.83 -0.96
CA GLU A 87 -2.82 -5.84 0.20
C GLU A 87 -3.50 -5.38 1.49
N ARG A 88 -4.44 -4.43 1.39
CA ARG A 88 -5.28 -3.98 2.51
C ARG A 88 -6.42 -4.96 2.86
N GLY A 89 -6.54 -6.09 2.16
CA GLY A 89 -7.44 -7.19 2.49
C GLY A 89 -8.80 -7.14 1.80
N LEU A 90 -8.90 -6.49 0.63
CA LEU A 90 -10.13 -6.46 -0.16
C LEU A 90 -10.64 -7.88 -0.43
N GLN A 91 -11.91 -8.15 -0.12
CA GLN A 91 -12.53 -9.45 -0.31
C GLN A 91 -13.33 -9.51 -1.62
N ASP A 92 -13.43 -10.69 -2.21
CA ASP A 92 -14.18 -10.91 -3.45
C ASP A 92 -15.69 -10.64 -3.32
N ASN A 93 -16.22 -10.54 -2.10
CA ASN A 93 -17.62 -10.29 -1.81
C ASN A 93 -17.90 -8.91 -1.21
N THR A 94 -16.90 -8.02 -1.15
CA THR A 94 -17.06 -6.64 -0.66
C THR A 94 -18.13 -5.91 -1.48
N SER A 95 -19.05 -5.22 -0.79
CA SER A 95 -20.14 -4.49 -1.44
C SER A 95 -19.60 -3.29 -2.25
N ALA A 96 -20.39 -2.79 -3.20
CA ALA A 96 -20.04 -1.60 -3.95
C ALA A 96 -19.86 -0.37 -3.04
N ALA A 97 -20.69 -0.23 -2.00
CA ALA A 97 -20.58 0.84 -1.02
C ALA A 97 -19.28 0.74 -0.20
N ASP A 98 -18.94 -0.46 0.27
CA ASP A 98 -17.70 -0.68 1.03
C ASP A 98 -16.46 -0.42 0.15
N LEU A 99 -16.51 -0.82 -1.13
CA LEU A 99 -15.47 -0.50 -2.11
C LEU A 99 -15.29 1.01 -2.28
N MET A 100 -16.37 1.78 -2.35
CA MET A 100 -16.29 3.24 -2.40
C MET A 100 -15.67 3.83 -1.14
N MET A 101 -16.01 3.30 0.05
CA MET A 101 -15.39 3.73 1.31
C MET A 101 -13.90 3.38 1.38
N TRP A 102 -13.51 2.20 0.93
CA TRP A 102 -12.11 1.76 0.89
C TRP A 102 -11.27 2.60 -0.07
N LEU A 103 -11.82 2.90 -1.25
CA LEU A 103 -11.19 3.79 -2.21
C LEU A 103 -11.10 5.21 -1.68
N HIS A 104 -12.10 5.69 -0.95
CA HIS A 104 -12.01 6.97 -0.27
C HIS A 104 -10.85 6.97 0.74
N ALA A 105 -10.76 5.96 1.60
CA ALA A 105 -9.69 5.86 2.58
C ALA A 105 -8.29 5.73 1.94
N THR A 106 -8.20 5.12 0.76
CA THR A 106 -6.92 4.83 0.09
C THR A 106 -6.48 5.94 -0.86
N ALA A 107 -7.43 6.56 -1.56
CA ALA A 107 -7.17 7.50 -2.63
C ALA A 107 -7.61 8.93 -2.30
N SER A 108 -8.35 9.20 -1.24
CA SER A 108 -8.61 10.57 -0.80
C SER A 108 -7.44 11.06 0.04
N PRO A 109 -6.96 12.29 -0.15
CA PRO A 109 -6.06 12.89 0.82
C PRO A 109 -6.84 13.05 2.13
N ARG A 110 -6.35 12.43 3.21
CA ARG A 110 -6.85 12.72 4.55
C ARG A 110 -6.10 13.96 5.03
N GLU A 111 -6.81 15.05 5.30
CA GLU A 111 -6.18 16.19 5.97
C GLU A 111 -5.60 15.70 7.30
N ALA A 112 -4.33 16.05 7.54
CA ALA A 112 -3.64 15.62 8.74
C ALA A 112 -4.30 16.26 9.97
N THR A 113 -4.89 15.43 10.81
CA THR A 113 -5.43 15.86 12.10
C THR A 113 -4.30 16.27 13.05
N GLU A 114 -4.64 16.96 14.13
CA GLU A 114 -3.66 17.27 15.19
C GLU A 114 -3.02 15.98 15.75
N GLU A 115 -3.81 14.91 15.90
CA GLU A 115 -3.33 13.58 16.30
C GLU A 115 -2.32 13.01 15.31
N ALA A 116 -2.56 13.13 14.00
CA ALA A 116 -1.63 12.65 12.97
C ALA A 116 -0.30 13.42 12.99
N HIS A 117 -0.35 14.74 13.23
CA HIS A 117 0.86 15.54 13.43
C HIS A 117 1.62 15.14 14.70
N ASN A 118 0.90 14.85 15.79
CA ASN A 118 1.51 14.38 17.03
C ASN A 118 2.16 13.01 16.87
N ASP A 119 1.52 12.08 16.16
CA ASP A 119 2.09 10.76 15.86
C ASP A 119 3.29 10.85 14.91
N LEU A 120 3.25 11.73 13.91
CA LEU A 120 4.40 12.01 13.05
C LEU A 120 5.58 12.57 13.88
N ALA A 121 5.32 13.51 14.79
CA ALA A 121 6.35 14.07 15.65
C ALA A 121 6.95 13.02 16.62
N LYS A 122 6.12 12.10 17.13
CA LYS A 122 6.60 10.94 17.93
C LYS A 122 7.47 10.02 17.09
N LEU A 123 7.03 9.67 15.87
CA LEU A 123 7.80 8.82 14.97
C LEU A 123 9.17 9.43 14.65
N MET A 124 9.22 10.73 14.36
CA MET A 124 10.47 11.43 14.06
C MET A 124 11.45 11.49 15.23
N ARG A 125 11.00 11.23 16.47
CA ARG A 125 11.79 11.26 17.69
C ARG A 125 11.97 9.87 18.31
N ILE A 126 11.52 8.82 17.63
CA ILE A 126 11.53 7.48 18.19
C ILE A 126 12.97 7.00 18.37
N ASP A 127 13.30 6.52 19.57
CA ASP A 127 14.65 6.09 19.92
C ASP A 127 14.58 4.69 20.54
N ARG A 128 15.45 3.78 20.09
CA ARG A 128 15.48 2.40 20.58
C ARG A 128 15.65 2.31 22.09
N LYS A 129 16.36 3.26 22.72
CA LYS A 129 16.62 3.25 24.16
C LYS A 129 15.35 3.35 25.02
N ASP A 130 14.27 3.91 24.46
CA ASP A 130 13.03 4.16 25.18
C ASP A 130 12.14 2.90 25.29
N PHE A 131 12.59 1.78 24.73
CA PHE A 131 11.81 0.55 24.63
C PHE A 131 12.50 -0.63 25.32
N PRO A 132 11.72 -1.56 25.93
CA PRO A 132 12.27 -2.71 26.63
C PRO A 132 12.89 -3.77 25.70
N SER A 133 12.49 -3.80 24.42
CA SER A 133 13.00 -4.75 23.43
C SER A 133 12.98 -4.18 22.02
N MET A 134 13.73 -4.81 21.11
CA MET A 134 13.69 -4.50 19.66
C MET A 134 12.28 -4.72 19.09
N GLU A 135 11.59 -5.77 19.52
CA GLU A 135 10.22 -6.05 19.10
C GLU A 135 9.26 -4.92 19.51
N ALA A 136 9.37 -4.42 20.75
CA ALA A 136 8.54 -3.32 21.22
C ALA A 136 8.79 -2.02 20.44
N TYR A 137 10.06 -1.72 20.14
CA TYR A 137 10.46 -0.58 19.32
C TYR A 137 9.91 -0.65 17.89
N THR A 138 10.12 -1.79 17.22
CA THR A 138 9.65 -2.05 15.87
C THR A 138 8.13 -1.96 15.79
N LYS A 139 7.43 -2.58 16.75
CA LYS A 139 5.97 -2.56 16.82
C LYS A 139 5.42 -1.15 16.96
N GLU A 140 5.96 -0.34 17.87
CA GLU A 140 5.48 1.03 18.04
C GLU A 140 5.80 1.90 16.82
N SER A 141 6.96 1.72 16.21
CA SER A 141 7.35 2.45 14.99
C SER A 141 6.41 2.16 13.82
N LEU A 142 6.08 0.89 13.59
CA LEU A 142 5.14 0.47 12.54
C LEU A 142 3.71 0.94 12.83
N ASN A 143 3.30 0.94 14.10
CA ASN A 143 2.00 1.48 14.51
C ASN A 143 1.91 2.98 14.23
N LEU A 144 2.94 3.75 14.58
CA LEU A 144 2.99 5.19 14.30
C LEU A 144 2.93 5.45 12.79
N TRP A 145 3.72 4.73 11.99
CA TRP A 145 3.67 4.81 10.52
C TRP A 145 2.27 4.52 9.97
N ALA A 146 1.62 3.44 10.42
CA ALA A 146 0.29 3.07 9.96
C ALA A 146 -0.77 4.14 10.26
N ARG A 147 -0.64 4.87 11.37
CA ARG A 147 -1.57 5.96 11.72
C ARG A 147 -1.38 7.23 10.89
N ILE A 148 -0.17 7.44 10.34
CA ILE A 148 0.15 8.64 9.56
C ILE A 148 0.19 8.41 8.04
N SER A 149 0.27 7.16 7.59
CA SER A 149 0.50 6.80 6.19
C SER A 149 -0.61 7.30 5.26
N ASP A 150 -1.87 7.29 5.72
CA ASP A 150 -2.99 7.80 4.92
C ASP A 150 -3.02 9.34 4.81
N CYS A 151 -2.37 10.06 5.74
CA CYS A 151 -2.26 11.54 5.70
C CYS A 151 -1.10 11.99 4.80
N TRP A 152 -0.05 11.18 4.71
CA TRP A 152 1.15 11.47 3.90
C TRP A 152 1.62 10.24 3.12
N PRO A 153 0.88 9.77 2.10
CA PRO A 153 1.12 8.47 1.46
C PRO A 153 2.53 8.29 0.89
N ASN A 154 3.09 9.36 0.31
CA ASN A 154 4.41 9.31 -0.33
C ASN A 154 5.57 9.57 0.65
N SER A 155 5.38 10.45 1.64
CA SER A 155 6.46 10.87 2.54
C SER A 155 6.47 10.12 3.87
N ALA A 156 5.33 9.64 4.38
CA ALA A 156 5.25 8.93 5.66
C ALA A 156 6.15 7.69 5.68
N MET A 157 6.24 6.97 4.56
CA MET A 157 7.04 5.77 4.45
C MET A 157 8.55 6.06 4.46
N VAL A 158 8.99 7.10 3.75
CA VAL A 158 10.38 7.57 3.78
C VAL A 158 10.75 8.10 5.17
N ILE A 159 9.85 8.88 5.77
CA ILE A 159 10.02 9.41 7.12
C ILE A 159 10.12 8.27 8.13
N ALA A 160 9.21 7.28 8.07
CA ALA A 160 9.23 6.12 8.95
C ALA A 160 10.54 5.35 8.83
N ALA A 161 10.96 5.00 7.60
CA ALA A 161 12.21 4.27 7.39
C ALA A 161 13.42 5.04 7.95
N MET A 162 13.52 6.35 7.67
CA MET A 162 14.62 7.18 8.18
C MET A 162 14.60 7.32 9.70
N SER A 163 13.44 7.57 10.31
CA SER A 163 13.31 7.74 11.75
C SER A 163 13.57 6.44 12.52
N ILE A 164 13.12 5.31 11.98
CA ILE A 164 13.43 3.98 12.53
C ILE A 164 14.94 3.71 12.46
N LEU A 165 15.58 4.00 11.33
CA LEU A 165 17.02 3.80 11.18
C LEU A 165 17.83 4.68 12.13
N GLU A 166 17.52 5.98 12.19
CA GLU A 166 18.23 6.93 13.07
C GLU A 166 18.05 6.57 14.55
N GLY A 167 16.84 6.18 14.96
CA GLY A 167 16.54 5.79 16.33
C GLY A 167 17.30 4.55 16.81
N MET A 168 17.88 3.77 15.90
CA MET A 168 18.69 2.60 16.23
C MET A 168 20.18 2.75 15.92
N ARG A 169 20.60 3.87 15.33
CA ARG A 169 21.98 4.09 14.92
C ARG A 169 23.02 3.73 15.99
N PRO A 170 22.84 4.06 17.29
CA PRO A 170 23.80 3.71 18.34
C PRO A 170 23.93 2.21 18.63
N TYR A 171 22.96 1.39 18.21
CA TYR A 171 22.86 -0.02 18.56
C TYR A 171 23.27 -0.95 17.41
N ASN A 172 23.19 -0.49 16.16
CA ASN A 172 23.56 -1.28 14.98
C ASN A 172 24.00 -0.38 13.82
N GLU A 173 25.19 0.22 13.94
CA GLU A 173 25.73 1.18 12.98
C GLU A 173 25.94 0.59 11.57
N ASN A 174 26.31 -0.69 11.48
CA ASN A 174 26.48 -1.38 10.20
C ASN A 174 25.14 -1.59 9.47
N ALA A 175 24.07 -1.97 10.18
CA ALA A 175 22.74 -2.06 9.58
C ALA A 175 22.21 -0.67 9.20
N TYR A 176 22.46 0.34 10.03
CA TYR A 176 22.12 1.73 9.73
C TYR A 176 22.77 2.21 8.42
N LEU A 177 24.08 1.99 8.24
CA LEU A 177 24.80 2.41 7.04
C LEU A 177 24.32 1.67 5.78
N GLY A 178 24.13 0.35 5.86
CA GLY A 178 23.63 -0.44 4.73
C GLY A 178 22.22 -0.06 4.29
N TRP A 179 21.30 0.11 5.24
CA TRP A 179 19.92 0.47 4.94
C TRP A 179 19.74 1.94 4.55
N LYS A 180 20.55 2.86 5.10
CA LYS A 180 20.59 4.25 4.63
C LYS A 180 21.00 4.34 3.17
N HIS A 181 21.98 3.53 2.75
CA HIS A 181 22.39 3.47 1.34
C HIS A 181 21.24 2.95 0.46
N PHE A 182 20.62 1.83 0.85
CA PHE A 182 19.43 1.30 0.16
C PHE A 182 18.29 2.32 0.09
N VAL A 183 18.09 3.10 1.15
CA VAL A 183 17.03 4.09 1.21
C VAL A 183 17.26 5.23 0.20
N ILE A 184 18.50 5.69 0.08
CA ILE A 184 18.91 6.72 -0.87
C ILE A 184 18.85 6.18 -2.31
N GLU A 185 19.31 4.95 -2.52
CA GLU A 185 19.35 4.30 -3.84
C GLU A 185 17.94 4.09 -4.43
N LYS A 186 16.97 3.73 -3.60
CA LYS A 186 15.55 3.59 -4.01
C LYS A 186 14.82 4.92 -4.18
N LYS A 187 15.48 6.08 -3.98
CA LYS A 187 14.89 7.43 -4.11
C LYS A 187 13.57 7.62 -3.36
N GLY A 188 13.37 6.93 -2.24
CA GLY A 188 12.11 7.01 -1.49
C GLY A 188 11.00 6.08 -1.95
N MET A 189 11.18 5.29 -3.02
CA MET A 189 10.20 4.29 -3.46
C MET A 189 10.33 3.00 -2.64
N PHE A 190 9.69 2.95 -1.48
CA PHE A 190 9.59 1.75 -0.65
C PHE A 190 8.20 1.13 -0.76
N SER A 191 8.12 -0.18 -0.56
CA SER A 191 6.86 -0.86 -0.28
C SER A 191 6.70 -1.09 1.23
N GLN A 192 5.50 -1.43 1.67
CA GLN A 192 5.25 -1.88 3.03
C GLN A 192 6.09 -3.13 3.39
N GLN A 193 6.32 -4.03 2.42
CA GLN A 193 7.18 -5.19 2.61
C GLN A 193 8.61 -4.78 2.93
N ASN A 194 9.16 -3.75 2.27
CA ASN A 194 10.50 -3.25 2.56
C ASN A 194 10.65 -2.75 4.01
N LEU A 195 9.60 -2.14 4.57
CA LEU A 195 9.57 -1.69 5.97
C LEU A 195 9.51 -2.87 6.95
N LEU A 196 8.77 -3.93 6.60
CA LEU A 196 8.72 -5.16 7.38
C LEU A 196 10.04 -5.92 7.32
N ASP A 197 10.66 -6.03 6.15
CA ASP A 197 11.96 -6.66 5.95
C ASP A 197 13.05 -5.90 6.71
N LEU A 198 13.00 -4.56 6.72
CA LEU A 198 13.85 -3.73 7.58
C LEU A 198 13.63 -4.10 9.05
N ALA A 199 12.40 -4.08 9.53
CA ALA A 199 12.04 -4.44 10.90
C ALA A 199 12.48 -5.86 11.31
N VAL A 200 12.49 -6.81 10.37
CA VAL A 200 12.95 -8.20 10.58
C VAL A 200 14.47 -8.28 10.57
N ALA A 201 15.15 -7.69 9.59
CA ALA A 201 16.63 -7.69 9.48
C ALA A 201 17.32 -7.07 10.70
N LEU A 202 16.62 -6.18 11.41
CA LEU A 202 17.09 -5.56 12.63
C LEU A 202 16.96 -6.46 13.88
N ARG A 203 16.15 -7.53 13.81
CA ARG A 203 15.89 -8.50 14.88
C ARG A 203 17.04 -9.51 15.03
N ASP A 204 17.62 -9.95 13.92
CA ASP A 204 18.45 -11.16 13.88
C ASP A 204 19.90 -10.98 14.38
N ARG A 205 20.33 -9.77 14.79
CA ARG A 205 21.74 -9.55 15.21
C ARG A 205 21.99 -9.50 16.71
N GLN A 206 20.95 -9.45 17.56
CA GLN A 206 21.17 -9.31 19.00
C GLN A 206 21.09 -10.64 19.78
N GLU A 207 20.49 -11.69 19.23
CA GLU A 207 20.42 -13.00 19.91
C GLU A 207 21.69 -13.84 19.78
N ASP A 208 22.57 -13.59 18.80
CA ASP A 208 23.78 -14.40 18.58
C ASP A 208 25.07 -13.86 19.24
N GLN A 209 25.05 -12.66 19.83
CA GLN A 209 26.30 -12.08 20.37
C GLN A 209 26.72 -12.59 21.76
N HIS A 210 25.97 -13.51 22.38
CA HIS A 210 26.42 -14.18 23.60
C HIS A 210 27.04 -15.56 23.42
N THR A 211 27.13 -16.07 22.20
CA THR A 211 27.87 -17.32 21.94
C THR A 211 28.62 -17.29 20.62
N SER A 212 29.92 -17.08 20.74
CA SER A 212 30.96 -17.63 19.85
C SER A 212 31.24 -16.91 18.52
N SER A 213 32.41 -16.27 18.49
CA SER A 213 33.41 -16.34 17.41
C SER A 213 32.98 -15.97 15.98
N SER A 214 33.38 -14.76 15.56
CA SER A 214 34.15 -14.49 14.34
C SER A 214 34.22 -15.63 13.30
N VAL A 215 33.50 -15.49 12.17
CA VAL A 215 33.91 -15.75 10.76
C VAL A 215 32.66 -15.79 9.86
N HIS A 216 32.78 -15.24 8.64
CA HIS A 216 31.86 -15.33 7.48
C HIS A 216 30.58 -14.47 7.45
N VAL A 217 30.71 -13.19 7.06
CA VAL A 217 29.64 -12.48 6.33
C VAL A 217 30.24 -11.59 5.22
N MET A 218 31.13 -12.16 4.40
CA MET A 218 31.68 -11.48 3.21
C MET A 218 31.42 -12.24 1.90
N ASP A 219 30.63 -13.32 1.92
CA ASP A 219 30.41 -14.17 0.74
C ASP A 219 29.03 -14.04 0.09
N MET A 220 28.19 -13.07 0.50
CA MET A 220 26.88 -12.87 -0.13
C MET A 220 26.75 -11.62 -1.02
N ILE A 221 27.86 -10.92 -1.31
CA ILE A 221 27.85 -9.74 -2.21
C ILE A 221 28.69 -9.96 -3.48
N SER A 222 29.45 -11.06 -3.61
CA SER A 222 30.37 -11.26 -4.74
C SER A 222 29.86 -12.11 -5.90
N GLU A 223 28.59 -12.57 -5.93
CA GLU A 223 28.11 -13.46 -7.01
C GLU A 223 27.23 -12.80 -8.08
N GLU A 224 27.02 -11.48 -8.07
CA GLU A 224 26.28 -10.80 -9.16
C GLU A 224 27.11 -9.83 -10.04
N GLU A 225 28.42 -9.68 -9.81
CA GLU A 225 29.28 -8.78 -10.64
C GLU A 225 30.20 -9.48 -11.66
N GLU A 226 30.19 -10.81 -11.81
CA GLU A 226 30.99 -11.53 -12.83
C GLU A 226 30.19 -12.03 -14.05
N LYS A 227 29.16 -11.30 -14.48
CA LYS A 227 28.55 -11.50 -15.82
C LYS A 227 28.26 -10.21 -16.57
N SER A 228 29.16 -9.24 -16.51
CA SER A 228 29.18 -8.17 -17.50
C SER A 228 30.54 -7.51 -17.54
N ASP A 229 31.54 -8.17 -18.12
CA ASP A 229 32.42 -7.51 -19.11
C ASP A 229 33.46 -8.46 -19.70
N GLY A 230 33.68 -8.31 -21.01
CA GLY A 230 34.98 -8.58 -21.62
C GLY A 230 35.18 -9.98 -22.21
N SER A 231 34.78 -10.18 -23.46
CA SER A 231 35.49 -11.13 -24.34
C SER A 231 35.59 -10.53 -25.75
N GLN A 232 36.58 -9.67 -25.93
CA GLN A 232 37.19 -9.41 -27.23
C GLN A 232 38.67 -9.83 -27.22
N SER A 233 38.98 -10.72 -28.17
CA SER A 233 40.27 -10.97 -28.82
C SER A 233 41.47 -11.45 -27.99
N THR A 234 42.09 -12.55 -28.44
CA THR A 234 43.46 -12.53 -28.97
C THR A 234 43.78 -13.83 -29.73
N THR A 235 44.36 -13.63 -30.91
CA THR A 235 45.37 -14.46 -31.63
C THR A 235 46.37 -15.12 -30.66
N GLU A 236 46.98 -16.28 -30.90
CA GLU A 236 47.75 -16.71 -32.07
C GLU A 236 48.13 -18.21 -31.88
N GLY A 237 48.17 -18.98 -32.97
CA GLY A 237 48.60 -20.38 -33.03
C GLY A 237 48.39 -20.97 -34.41
#